data_AF-F6DJP0-F1
#
_entry.id   AF-F6DJP0-F1
#
_cell.length_a   1.000
_cell.length_b   1.000
_cell.length_c   1.000
_cell.angle_alpha   90.00
_cell.angle_beta   90.00
_cell.angle_gamma   90.00
#
_symmetry.space_group_name_H-M   'P 1'
#
loop_
_entity.id
_entity.type
_entity.pdbx_description
1 polymer ?
#
loop_
_entity_poly.entity_id
_entity_poly.type
_entity_poly.pdbx_seq_one_letter_code
_entity_poly.pdbx_strand_id
1 'polypeptide(L)' 'MFQVKDPEKTLKAIAFFRYALAALFLLLTLLRPEKLLFGGLALLAFLMARSGYCPLVRR' A
#
# COMPACT_ATOMS: atom_id res chain seq x y z
N MET A 1 -7.86 -5.69 -17.94
CA MET A 1 -6.75 -4.71 -17.84
C MET A 1 -7.33 -3.34 -18.10
N PHE A 2 -7.15 -2.38 -17.19
CA PHE A 2 -7.60 -1.01 -17.41
C PHE A 2 -6.63 -0.31 -18.36
N GLN A 3 -7.14 0.31 -19.42
CA GLN A 3 -6.33 1.21 -20.25
C GLN A 3 -6.15 2.52 -19.49
N VAL A 4 -4.98 2.67 -18.90
CA VAL A 4 -4.58 3.88 -18.20
C VAL A 4 -3.75 4.71 -19.17
N LYS A 5 -4.13 6.00 -19.35
CA LYS A 5 -3.42 6.92 -20.26
C LYS A 5 -1.95 7.12 -19.87
N ASP A 6 -1.66 7.10 -18.57
CA ASP A 6 -0.33 7.27 -17.98
C ASP A 6 -0.06 6.19 -16.91
N PRO A 7 0.41 4.99 -17.29
CA PRO A 7 0.60 3.87 -16.37
C PRO A 7 1.58 4.19 -15.25
N GLU A 8 2.61 5.00 -15.51
CA GLU A 8 3.61 5.36 -14.50
C GLU A 8 3.04 6.27 -13.40
N LYS A 9 2.22 7.26 -13.77
CA LYS A 9 1.57 8.17 -12.81
C LYS A 9 0.57 7.41 -11.93
N THR A 10 -0.17 6.47 -12.52
CA THR A 10 -1.10 5.62 -11.78
C THR A 10 -0.39 4.63 -10.87
N LEU A 11 0.73 4.03 -11.30
CA LEU A 11 1.55 3.19 -10.42
C LEU A 11 2.12 3.99 -9.24
N LYS A 12 2.60 5.21 -9.47
CA LYS A 12 3.05 6.12 -8.38
C LYS A 12 1.91 6.48 -7.42
N ALA A 13 0.71 6.78 -7.94
CA ALA A 13 -0.45 7.07 -7.10
C ALA A 13 -0.87 5.86 -6.25
N ILE A 14 -0.88 4.66 -6.83
CA ILE A 14 -1.17 3.41 -6.10
C ILE A 14 -0.11 3.14 -5.04
N ALA A 15 1.17 3.33 -5.36
CA ALA A 15 2.26 3.18 -4.39
C ALA A 15 2.09 4.16 -3.23
N PHE A 16 1.83 5.44 -3.52
CA PHE A 16 1.58 6.46 -2.50
C PHE A 16 0.39 6.11 -1.60
N PHE A 17 -0.71 5.65 -2.19
CA PHE A 17 -1.88 5.20 -1.44
C PHE A 17 -1.56 4.00 -0.53
N ARG A 18 -0.79 3.02 -1.02
CA ARG A 18 -0.36 1.87 -0.20
C ARG A 18 0.55 2.27 0.95
N TYR A 19 1.46 3.22 0.75
CA TYR A 19 2.27 3.78 1.84
C TYR A 19 1.43 4.56 2.86
N ALA A 20 0.47 5.36 2.41
CA ALA A 20 -0.47 6.07 3.29
C ALA A 20 -1.29 5.09 4.13
N LEU A 21 -1.78 4.00 3.52
CA LEU A 21 -2.51 2.95 4.23
C LEU A 21 -1.64 2.25 5.28
N ALA A 22 -0.38 1.93 4.94
CA ALA A 22 0.57 1.34 5.88
C ALA A 22 0.85 2.27 7.07
N ALA A 23 1.00 3.58 6.83
CA ALA A 23 1.18 4.58 7.89
C ALA A 23 -0.06 4.68 8.79
N LEU A 24 -1.26 4.59 8.21
CA LEU A 24 -2.52 4.60 8.95
C LEU A 24 -2.67 3.36 9.83
N PHE A 25 -2.29 2.18 9.33
CA PHE A 25 -2.22 0.96 10.14
C PHE A 25 -1.20 1.04 11.26
N LEU A 26 -0.05 1.67 11.01
CA LEU A 26 0.98 1.89 12.02
C LEU A 26 0.52 2.86 13.11
N LEU A 27 -0.27 3.88 12.74
CA LEU A 27 -0.92 4.78 13.69
C LEU A 27 -1.97 4.04 14.53
N LEU A 28 -2.78 3.18 13.90
CA LEU A 28 -3.75 2.33 14.59
C LEU A 28 -3.08 1.34 15.56
N THR A 29 -1.93 0.77 15.20
CA THR A 29 -1.09 -0.02 16.13
C THR A 29 -0.69 0.77 17.37
N LEU A 30 -0.44 2.07 17.23
CA LEU A 30 -0.04 2.91 18.36
C LEU A 30 -1.22 3.20 19.30
N LEU A 31 -2.42 3.35 18.74
CA LEU A 31 -3.64 3.73 19.48
C LEU A 31 -4.44 2.53 20.02
N ARG A 32 -4.33 1.34 19.42
CA ARG A 32 -5.11 0.15 19.80
C ARG A 32 -4.27 -0.88 20.55
N PRO A 33 -4.85 -1.62 21.51
CA PRO A 33 -4.16 -2.69 22.22
C PRO A 33 -3.85 -3.90 21.31
N GLU A 34 -4.54 -4.03 20.17
CA GLU A 34 -4.37 -5.08 19.15
C GLU A 34 -3.13 -4.83 18.26
N LYS A 35 -2.00 -4.48 18.88
CA LYS A 35 -0.77 -4.02 18.24
C LYS A 35 -0.20 -5.01 17.22
N LEU A 36 -0.35 -6.29 17.49
CA LEU A 36 0.16 -7.40 16.67
C LEU A 36 -0.56 -7.50 15.32
N LEU A 37 -1.89 -7.37 15.32
CA LEU A 37 -2.70 -7.47 14.10
C LEU A 37 -2.45 -6.26 13.20
N PHE A 38 -2.56 -5.05 13.75
CA PHE A 38 -2.34 -3.83 12.98
C PHE A 38 -0.88 -3.66 12.55
N GLY A 39 0.08 -4.14 13.36
CA GLY A 39 1.50 -4.10 13.03
C GLY A 39 1.83 -5.06 11.89
N GLY A 40 1.24 -6.26 11.92
CA GLY A 40 1.33 -7.21 10.82
C GLY A 40 0.73 -6.66 9.53
N LEU A 41 -0.43 -6.01 9.60
CA LEU A 41 -1.08 -5.38 8.45
C LEU A 41 -0.26 -4.20 7.90
N ALA A 42 0.33 -3.37 8.75
CA ALA A 42 1.21 -2.27 8.34
C ALA A 42 2.45 -2.80 7.59
N LEU A 43 3.09 -3.84 8.13
CA LEU A 43 4.26 -4.47 7.50
C LEU A 43 3.89 -5.08 6.14
N LEU A 44 2.76 -5.78 6.07
CA LEU A 44 2.30 -6.44 4.85
C LEU A 44 1.91 -5.42 3.77
N ALA A 45 1.23 -4.34 4.16
CA ALA A 45 0.93 -3.21 3.28
C ALA A 45 2.21 -2.53 2.76
N PHE A 46 3.22 -2.35 3.62
CA PHE A 46 4.52 -1.80 3.24
C PHE A 46 5.27 -2.70 2.25
N LEU A 47 5.27 -4.01 2.47
CA LEU A 47 5.89 -4.98 1.56
C LEU A 47 5.17 -5.01 0.19
N MET A 48 3.84 -4.93 0.18
CA MET A 48 3.06 -4.80 -1.06
C MET A 48 3.32 -3.46 -1.80
N ALA A 49 3.56 -2.38 -1.06
CA ALA A 49 3.96 -1.10 -1.65
C ALA A 49 5.36 -1.21 -2.29
N ARG A 50 6.31 -1.83 -1.58
CA ARG A 50 7.71 -1.99 -2.04
C ARG A 50 7.85 -2.94 -3.22
N SER A 51 7.07 -4.02 -3.25
CA SER A 51 7.12 -5.01 -4.33
C SER A 51 6.77 -4.37 -5.70
N GLY A 52 6.02 -3.27 -5.73
CA GLY A 52 5.69 -2.55 -6.95
C GLY A 52 4.86 -3.36 -7.97
N TYR A 53 4.56 -4.62 -7.66
CA TYR A 53 3.84 -5.53 -8.51
C TYR A 53 2.37 -5.12 -8.55
N CYS A 54 1.94 -4.66 -9.73
CA CYS A 54 0.56 -4.29 -9.99
C CYS A 54 0.14 -4.94 -11.32
N PRO A 55 -0.39 -6.17 -11.31
CA PRO A 55 -0.75 -6.91 -12.53
C PRO A 55 -1.88 -6.23 -13.33
N LEU A 56 -2.53 -5.24 -12.73
CA LEU A 56 -3.59 -4.42 -13.32
C LEU A 56 -3.07 -3.33 -14.26
N VAL A 57 -1.80 -2.91 -14.11
CA VAL A 57 -1.18 -1.89 -14.96
C VAL A 57 -0.15 -2.57 -15.86
N ARG A 58 -0.50 -2.71 -17.13
CA ARG A 58 0.43 -3.17 -18.18
C ARG A 58 1.28 -1.97 -18.60
N ARG A 59 2.61 -2.10 -18.59
CA ARG A 59 3.51 -1.13 -19.24
C ARG A 59 3.28 -1.17 -20.75
#